data_AF-A0A521H0A9-F1
#
_entry.id   AF-A0A521H0A9-F1
#
_cell.length_a   1.000
_cell.length_b   1.000
_cell.length_c   1.000
_cell.angle_alpha   90.00
_cell.angle_beta   90.00
_cell.angle_gamma   90.00
#
_symmetry.space_group_name_H-M   'P 1'
#
loop_
_entity.id
_entity.type
_entity.pdbx_description
1 polymer ?
#
loop_
_entity_poly.entity_id
_entity_poly.type
_entity_poly.pdbx_seq_one_letter_code
_entity_poly.pdbx_strand_id
1 'polypeptide(L)'
;MSPEHDPKAVAGPAADALTQKILGQEGRRLRVVERELLLQAFDLAVRDALERESVTFDAAEAAAVSGSARRRFVELLGRHAKEGRGFSSAEFLRAVAMARDQLLATRERFRHEIAELEAEVDQRRSAARAEQTALERAVDLVTDPARSPVAARLREMFAQAGTAGPETLRLRDEVVLYVLNVIRSERRKAVELQVAEHARELDNLERRIHKLVQSLETTEEQLKRLARMKGMEPGLASIYREVQGLGDDELNAELKRELLTRIFEANIRLKEQLEAQKSGS
;
A
#
# COMPACT_ATOMS: atom_id res chain seq x y z
N MET A 1 0.08 73.16 -1.25
CA MET A 1 0.24 72.41 0.02
C MET A 1 -0.22 70.98 -0.20
N SER A 2 0.73 70.09 -0.45
CA SER A 2 0.68 68.62 -0.31
C SER A 2 2.07 68.12 -0.72
N PRO A 3 2.88 67.52 0.17
CA PRO A 3 4.11 66.86 -0.24
C PRO A 3 3.85 65.37 -0.52
N GLU A 4 4.26 64.94 -1.72
CA GLU A 4 4.45 63.54 -2.11
C GLU A 4 5.35 62.80 -1.12
N HIS A 5 4.94 61.58 -0.77
CA HIS A 5 5.72 60.65 0.04
C HIS A 5 6.37 59.62 -0.89
N ASP A 6 7.70 59.70 -1.00
CA ASP A 6 8.56 58.81 -1.78
C ASP A 6 9.22 57.79 -0.82
N PRO A 7 8.87 56.49 -0.86
CA PRO A 7 9.48 55.51 0.02
C PRO A 7 10.68 54.85 -0.67
N LYS A 8 11.83 55.53 -0.66
CA LYS A 8 13.12 54.91 -1.01
C LYS A 8 14.22 55.30 -0.02
N ALA A 9 14.37 54.46 1.01
CA ALA A 9 15.60 54.08 1.72
C ALA A 9 15.11 53.21 2.89
N VAL A 10 15.57 51.98 3.10
CA VAL A 10 16.88 51.69 3.70
C VAL A 10 17.35 50.29 3.26
N ALA A 11 18.40 50.24 2.44
CA ALA A 11 19.30 49.08 2.37
C ALA A 11 20.72 49.65 2.32
N GLY A 12 21.47 49.46 3.40
CA GLY A 12 22.81 50.04 3.56
C GLY A 12 23.86 49.34 2.69
N PRO A 13 24.94 50.04 2.30
CA PRO A 13 25.97 49.58 1.36
C PRO A 13 26.81 48.37 1.86
N ALA A 14 26.62 47.92 3.10
CA ALA A 14 27.30 46.76 3.66
C ALA A 14 26.67 45.41 3.28
N ALA A 15 25.37 45.39 2.93
CA ALA A 15 24.68 44.16 2.53
C ALA A 15 25.00 43.75 1.08
N ASP A 16 25.18 44.72 0.19
CA ASP A 16 25.51 44.48 -1.22
C ASP A 16 26.97 44.04 -1.43
N ALA A 17 27.89 44.55 -0.62
CA ALA A 17 29.31 44.18 -0.68
C ALA A 17 29.57 42.74 -0.22
N LEU A 18 28.80 42.22 0.75
CA LEU A 18 28.89 40.81 1.16
C LEU A 18 28.27 39.88 0.10
N THR A 19 27.20 40.33 -0.55
CA THR A 19 26.47 39.59 -1.58
C THR A 19 27.29 39.43 -2.87
N GLN A 20 28.00 40.48 -3.30
CA GLN A 20 28.91 40.38 -4.45
C GLN A 20 30.17 39.56 -4.16
N LYS A 21 30.68 39.57 -2.93
CA LYS A 21 31.89 38.80 -2.57
C LYS A 21 31.63 37.30 -2.41
N ILE A 22 30.39 36.90 -2.12
CA ILE A 22 29.97 35.49 -2.01
C ILE A 22 29.60 34.92 -3.39
N LEU A 23 29.19 35.75 -4.35
CA LEU A 23 28.74 35.32 -5.68
C LEU A 23 29.78 35.47 -6.80
N GLY A 24 30.92 36.11 -6.53
CA GLY A 24 31.84 36.61 -7.54
C GLY A 24 33.01 35.73 -8.00
N GLN A 25 33.20 34.50 -7.49
CA GLN A 25 34.30 33.64 -7.98
C GLN A 25 33.84 32.24 -8.39
N GLU A 26 33.75 32.10 -9.72
CA GLU A 26 33.96 30.92 -10.56
C GLU A 26 33.62 29.53 -10.00
N GLY A 27 32.59 28.94 -10.62
CA GLY A 27 32.40 27.49 -10.61
C GLY A 27 30.96 27.02 -10.40
N ARG A 28 29.99 27.61 -11.11
CA ARG A 28 28.64 27.07 -11.43
C ARG A 28 28.15 25.93 -10.52
N ARG A 29 27.86 26.26 -9.26
CA ARG A 29 27.21 25.35 -8.31
C ARG A 29 25.71 25.58 -8.40
N LEU A 30 24.99 24.48 -8.68
CA LEU A 30 23.57 24.19 -8.48
C LEU A 30 22.63 25.39 -8.63
N ARG A 31 21.66 25.31 -9.56
CA ARG A 31 20.44 26.13 -9.48
C ARG A 31 19.91 25.99 -8.06
N VAL A 32 20.19 27.01 -7.26
CA VAL A 32 19.64 27.25 -5.95
C VAL A 32 18.15 27.24 -6.20
N VAL A 33 17.45 26.20 -5.74
CA VAL A 33 16.01 26.32 -5.55
C VAL A 33 15.85 27.59 -4.74
N GLU A 34 15.23 28.60 -5.34
CA GLU A 34 15.12 29.91 -4.70
C GLU A 34 14.69 29.68 -3.26
N ARG A 35 15.41 30.30 -2.33
CA ARG A 35 15.21 30.08 -0.89
C ARG A 35 13.72 30.19 -0.52
N GLU A 36 12.97 31.03 -1.22
CA GLU A 36 11.52 31.13 -1.10
C GLU A 36 10.77 29.86 -1.50
N LEU A 37 11.11 29.22 -2.61
CA LEU A 37 10.45 28.00 -3.08
C LEU A 37 10.70 26.81 -2.14
N LEU A 38 11.91 26.74 -1.56
CA LEU A 38 12.26 25.72 -0.56
C LEU A 38 11.51 25.93 0.76
N LEU A 39 11.34 27.19 1.17
CA LEU A 39 10.58 27.54 2.37
C LEU A 39 9.07 27.35 2.14
N GLN A 40 8.55 27.65 0.95
CA GLN A 40 7.16 27.39 0.57
C GLN A 40 6.86 25.88 0.55
N ALA A 41 7.74 25.07 -0.03
CA ALA A 41 7.59 23.62 -0.04
C ALA A 41 7.62 23.03 1.38
N PHE A 42 8.47 23.58 2.26
CA PHE A 42 8.52 23.19 3.67
C PHE A 42 7.25 23.58 4.43
N ASP A 43 6.75 24.81 4.24
CA ASP A 43 5.53 25.29 4.89
C ASP A 43 4.30 24.45 4.46
N LEU A 44 4.24 24.06 3.17
CA LEU A 44 3.23 23.14 2.66
C LEU A 44 3.34 21.75 3.30
N ALA A 45 4.55 21.20 3.43
CA ALA A 45 4.75 19.88 4.03
C ALA A 45 4.41 19.86 5.54
N VAL A 46 4.74 20.92 6.27
CA VAL A 46 4.38 21.05 7.69
C VAL A 46 2.86 21.14 7.84
N ARG A 47 2.18 21.93 7.01
CA ARG A 47 0.72 22.04 7.06
C ARG A 47 0.02 20.71 6.73
N ASP A 48 0.47 20.01 5.68
CA ASP A 48 -0.03 18.69 5.29
C ASP A 48 0.22 17.62 6.38
N ALA A 49 1.36 17.67 7.07
CA ALA A 49 1.64 16.77 8.20
C ALA A 49 0.72 17.04 9.41
N LEU A 50 0.47 18.32 9.74
CA LEU A 50 -0.43 18.70 10.84
C LEU A 50 -1.90 18.34 10.54
N GLU A 51 -2.34 18.47 9.29
CA GLU A 51 -3.67 18.05 8.84
C GLU A 51 -3.85 16.52 8.93
N ARG A 52 -2.82 15.73 8.58
CA ARG A 52 -2.87 14.26 8.68
C ARG A 52 -2.92 13.74 10.11
N GLU A 53 -2.27 14.41 11.05
CA GLU A 53 -2.32 14.02 12.47
C GLU A 53 -3.62 14.48 13.17
N SER A 54 -4.57 15.06 12.44
CA SER A 54 -5.90 15.46 12.94
C SER A 54 -5.87 16.45 14.10
N VAL A 55 -4.78 17.23 14.22
CA VAL A 55 -4.66 18.25 15.26
C VAL A 55 -5.30 19.54 14.75
N THR A 56 -6.44 19.91 15.31
CA THR A 56 -7.13 21.16 14.97
C THR A 56 -6.43 22.33 15.65
N PHE A 57 -5.62 23.07 14.89
CA PHE A 57 -5.08 24.36 15.31
C PHE A 57 -5.95 25.48 14.78
N ASP A 58 -6.07 26.58 15.54
CA ASP A 58 -6.56 27.80 14.95
C ASP A 58 -5.52 28.39 13.96
N ALA A 59 -5.95 29.35 13.14
CA ALA A 59 -5.08 29.93 12.12
C ALA A 59 -3.82 30.62 12.70
N ALA A 60 -3.88 31.12 13.94
CA ALA A 60 -2.78 31.78 14.61
C ALA A 60 -1.77 30.76 15.18
N GLU A 61 -2.25 29.66 15.75
CA GLU A 61 -1.45 28.55 16.25
C GLU A 61 -0.74 27.82 15.10
N ALA A 62 -1.45 27.56 13.99
CA ALA A 62 -0.86 26.96 12.79
C ALA A 62 0.27 27.83 12.22
N ALA A 63 0.08 29.16 12.21
CA ALA A 63 1.12 30.11 11.79
C ALA A 63 2.31 30.15 12.76
N ALA A 64 2.07 30.03 14.08
CA ALA A 64 3.13 30.00 15.09
C ALA A 64 3.96 28.71 15.00
N VAL A 65 3.32 27.55 14.81
CA VAL A 65 3.98 26.24 14.63
C VAL A 65 4.80 26.24 13.34
N SER A 66 4.21 26.67 12.23
CA SER A 66 4.91 26.82 10.95
C SER A 66 6.12 27.77 11.06
N GLY A 67 5.95 28.94 11.71
CA GLY A 67 7.03 29.88 11.93
C GLY A 67 8.16 29.35 12.83
N SER A 68 7.84 28.55 13.85
CA SER A 68 8.83 27.88 14.70
C SER A 68 9.58 26.78 13.94
N ALA A 69 8.85 25.93 13.20
CA ALA A 69 9.42 24.88 12.36
C ALA A 69 10.35 25.47 11.29
N ARG A 70 9.93 26.56 10.63
CA ARG A 70 10.73 27.27 9.61
C ARG A 70 12.04 27.82 10.19
N ARG A 71 11.98 28.46 11.37
CA ARG A 71 13.19 28.95 12.08
C ARG A 71 14.12 27.78 12.42
N ARG A 72 13.59 26.69 12.95
CA ARG A 72 14.38 25.49 13.31
C ARG A 72 14.99 24.81 12.08
N PHE A 73 14.25 24.74 10.98
CA PHE A 73 14.70 24.19 9.72
C PHE A 73 15.83 25.03 9.11
N VAL A 74 15.70 26.37 9.10
CA VAL A 74 16.77 27.27 8.65
C VAL A 74 17.99 27.20 9.56
N GLU A 75 17.80 27.03 10.88
CA GLU A 75 18.89 26.83 11.84
C GLU A 75 19.63 25.51 11.57
N LEU A 76 18.92 24.42 11.31
CA LEU A 76 19.48 23.10 10.97
C LEU A 76 20.16 23.11 9.59
N LEU A 77 19.54 23.73 8.59
CA LEU A 77 20.16 23.98 7.29
C LEU A 77 21.41 24.84 7.43
N GLY A 78 21.40 25.89 8.24
CA GLY A 78 22.58 26.72 8.48
C GLY A 78 23.72 25.98 9.20
N ARG A 79 23.39 25.04 10.09
CA ARG A 79 24.36 24.16 10.74
C ARG A 79 24.94 23.11 9.78
N HIS A 80 24.14 22.54 8.89
CA HIS A 80 24.59 21.52 7.93
C HIS A 80 25.15 22.09 6.62
N ALA A 81 24.76 23.31 6.21
CA ALA A 81 25.24 23.97 5.00
C ALA A 81 26.64 24.56 5.16
N LYS A 82 27.13 24.76 6.39
CA LYS A 82 28.51 25.21 6.63
C LYS A 82 29.56 24.11 6.45
N GLU A 83 29.17 22.84 6.41
CA GLU A 83 30.10 21.71 6.25
C GLU A 83 30.05 21.07 4.85
N GLY A 84 29.03 21.38 4.04
CA GLY A 84 28.94 20.90 2.67
C GLY A 84 29.75 21.76 1.71
N ARG A 85 31.00 21.37 1.40
CA ARG A 85 31.52 21.58 0.03
C ARG A 85 30.44 21.07 -0.92
N GLY A 86 29.87 21.97 -1.71
CA GLY A 86 28.66 21.71 -2.48
C GLY A 86 28.72 20.38 -3.22
N PHE A 87 27.73 19.52 -2.96
CA PHE A 87 27.52 18.30 -3.73
C PHE A 87 27.65 18.62 -5.21
N SER A 88 28.58 17.97 -5.89
CA SER A 88 28.71 18.09 -7.34
C SER A 88 27.42 17.59 -7.99
N SER A 89 27.07 18.13 -9.16
CA SER A 89 25.91 17.65 -9.93
C SER A 89 25.95 16.13 -10.16
N ALA A 90 27.17 15.58 -10.33
CA ALA A 90 27.38 14.13 -10.46
C ALA A 90 27.06 13.34 -9.18
N GLU A 91 27.39 13.86 -7.99
CA GLU A 91 27.02 13.23 -6.72
C GLU A 91 25.53 13.30 -6.46
N PHE A 92 24.88 14.41 -6.80
CA PHE A 92 23.43 14.53 -6.72
C PHE A 92 22.72 13.54 -7.65
N LEU A 93 23.16 13.44 -8.92
CA LEU A 93 22.58 12.49 -9.87
C LEU A 93 22.77 11.03 -9.43
N ARG A 94 23.92 10.70 -8.83
CA ARG A 94 24.16 9.38 -8.22
C ARG A 94 23.22 9.12 -7.04
N ALA A 95 23.06 10.08 -6.13
CA ALA A 95 22.15 9.95 -5.00
C ALA A 95 20.68 9.75 -5.45
N VAL A 96 20.23 10.49 -6.48
CA VAL A 96 18.87 10.32 -7.02
C VAL A 96 18.72 8.98 -7.76
N ALA A 97 19.73 8.51 -8.48
CA ALA A 97 19.70 7.19 -9.11
C ALA A 97 19.60 6.09 -8.05
N MET A 98 20.42 6.16 -7.00
CA MET A 98 20.35 5.23 -5.86
C MET A 98 18.98 5.25 -5.18
N ALA A 99 18.41 6.43 -4.94
CA ALA A 99 17.08 6.57 -4.34
C ALA A 99 15.98 5.96 -5.23
N ARG A 100 16.05 6.17 -6.55
CA ARG A 100 15.12 5.54 -7.51
C ARG A 100 15.26 4.01 -7.45
N ASP A 101 16.47 3.48 -7.49
CA ASP A 101 16.71 2.04 -7.52
C ASP A 101 16.26 1.39 -6.20
N GLN A 102 16.43 2.07 -5.07
CA GLN A 102 15.87 1.64 -3.78
C GLN A 102 14.34 1.62 -3.78
N LEU A 103 13.68 2.64 -4.35
CA LEU A 103 12.22 2.67 -4.46
C LEU A 103 11.68 1.58 -5.39
N LEU A 104 12.36 1.31 -6.50
CA LEU A 104 12.03 0.20 -7.40
C LEU A 104 12.17 -1.16 -6.68
N ALA A 105 13.28 -1.36 -5.97
CA ALA A 105 13.49 -2.59 -5.18
C ALA A 105 12.41 -2.75 -4.09
N THR A 106 12.00 -1.65 -3.46
CA THR A 106 10.93 -1.64 -2.45
C THR A 106 9.57 -1.96 -3.09
N ARG A 107 9.28 -1.39 -4.26
CA ARG A 107 8.07 -1.67 -5.03
C ARG A 107 7.95 -3.15 -5.37
N GLU A 108 9.01 -3.76 -5.92
CA GLU A 108 9.01 -5.18 -6.27
C GLU A 108 8.86 -6.07 -5.04
N ARG A 109 9.51 -5.72 -3.92
CA ARG A 109 9.33 -6.43 -2.65
C ARG A 109 7.88 -6.40 -2.18
N PHE A 110 7.24 -5.24 -2.17
CA PHE A 110 5.83 -5.12 -1.76
C PHE A 110 4.90 -5.89 -2.69
N ARG A 111 5.14 -5.86 -4.01
CA ARG A 111 4.34 -6.65 -4.97
C ARG A 111 4.47 -8.15 -4.72
N HIS A 112 5.69 -8.64 -4.47
CA HIS A 112 5.92 -10.03 -4.13
C HIS A 112 5.20 -10.43 -2.84
N GLU A 113 5.36 -9.62 -1.79
CA GLU A 113 4.74 -9.89 -0.48
C GLU A 113 3.20 -9.86 -0.56
N ILE A 114 2.62 -8.94 -1.33
CA ILE A 114 1.17 -8.91 -1.59
C ILE A 114 0.74 -10.20 -2.29
N ALA A 115 1.43 -10.62 -3.36
CA ALA A 115 1.08 -11.83 -4.10
C ALA A 115 1.17 -13.10 -3.23
N GLU A 116 2.19 -13.18 -2.36
CA GLU A 116 2.34 -14.28 -1.40
C GLU A 116 1.18 -14.30 -0.38
N LEU A 117 0.83 -13.14 0.17
CA LEU A 117 -0.27 -13.03 1.14
C LEU A 117 -1.63 -13.30 0.51
N GLU A 118 -1.86 -12.88 -0.73
CA GLU A 118 -3.08 -13.19 -1.49
C GLU A 118 -3.20 -14.71 -1.72
N ALA A 119 -2.12 -15.36 -2.14
CA ALA A 119 -2.08 -16.81 -2.29
C ALA A 119 -2.34 -17.53 -0.95
N GLU A 120 -1.77 -17.03 0.15
CA GLU A 120 -2.02 -17.57 1.49
C GLU A 120 -3.48 -17.42 1.92
N VAL A 121 -4.10 -16.25 1.68
CA VAL A 121 -5.52 -16.01 1.97
C VAL A 121 -6.41 -16.97 1.19
N ASP A 122 -6.14 -17.14 -0.11
CA ASP A 122 -6.93 -18.07 -0.95
C ASP A 122 -6.75 -19.53 -0.51
N GLN A 123 -5.52 -19.93 -0.18
CA GLN A 123 -5.25 -21.24 0.37
C GLN A 123 -6.02 -21.46 1.67
N ARG A 124 -5.93 -20.54 2.63
CA ARG A 124 -6.63 -20.64 3.93
C ARG A 124 -8.15 -20.65 3.76
N ARG A 125 -8.71 -19.82 2.89
CA ARG A 125 -10.15 -19.82 2.57
C ARG A 125 -10.59 -21.17 2.00
N SER A 126 -9.81 -21.75 1.09
CA SER A 126 -10.12 -23.06 0.51
C SER A 126 -10.07 -24.18 1.56
N ALA A 127 -9.06 -24.16 2.44
CA ALA A 127 -8.90 -25.11 3.53
C ALA A 127 -10.06 -25.01 4.54
N ALA A 128 -10.38 -23.79 4.99
CA ALA A 128 -11.47 -23.55 5.94
C ALA A 128 -12.83 -24.01 5.38
N ARG A 129 -13.10 -23.78 4.09
CA ARG A 129 -14.33 -24.27 3.44
C ARG A 129 -14.39 -25.79 3.36
N ALA A 130 -13.27 -26.43 3.00
CA ALA A 130 -13.18 -27.88 2.91
C ALA A 130 -13.37 -28.52 4.30
N GLU A 131 -12.73 -27.96 5.31
CA GLU A 131 -12.87 -28.39 6.70
C GLU A 131 -14.30 -28.20 7.22
N GLN A 132 -14.91 -27.04 7.00
CA GLN A 132 -16.30 -26.79 7.38
C GLN A 132 -17.24 -27.84 6.75
N THR A 133 -17.08 -28.09 5.45
CA THR A 133 -17.88 -29.09 4.73
C THR A 133 -17.67 -30.50 5.32
N ALA A 134 -16.45 -30.84 5.72
CA ALA A 134 -16.14 -32.12 6.35
C ALA A 134 -16.76 -32.24 7.75
N LEU A 135 -16.70 -31.18 8.57
CA LEU A 135 -17.30 -31.14 9.90
C LEU A 135 -18.83 -31.25 9.81
N GLU A 136 -19.48 -30.51 8.90
CA GLU A 136 -20.93 -30.58 8.71
C GLU A 136 -21.38 -32.01 8.36
N ARG A 137 -20.70 -32.67 7.41
CA ARG A 137 -20.97 -34.08 7.09
C ARG A 137 -20.75 -35.02 8.28
N ALA A 138 -19.73 -34.77 9.10
CA ALA A 138 -19.45 -35.56 10.30
C ALA A 138 -20.50 -35.35 11.40
N VAL A 139 -21.05 -34.13 11.53
CA VAL A 139 -22.17 -33.82 12.44
C VAL A 139 -23.42 -34.56 11.99
N ASP A 140 -23.73 -34.56 10.70
CA ASP A 140 -24.92 -35.25 10.17
C ASP A 140 -24.85 -36.76 10.41
N LEU A 141 -23.69 -37.38 10.16
CA LEU A 141 -23.49 -38.81 10.42
C LEU A 141 -23.66 -39.20 11.89
N VAL A 142 -23.16 -38.37 12.81
CA VAL A 142 -23.21 -38.64 14.26
C VAL A 142 -24.57 -38.30 14.86
N THR A 143 -25.33 -37.38 14.25
CA THR A 143 -26.62 -36.91 14.78
C THR A 143 -27.83 -37.55 14.12
N ASP A 144 -27.65 -38.31 13.04
CA ASP A 144 -28.71 -39.13 12.43
C ASP A 144 -29.16 -40.23 13.42
N PRO A 145 -30.41 -40.21 13.91
CA PRO A 145 -30.89 -41.22 14.85
C PRO A 145 -30.79 -42.66 14.33
N ALA A 146 -30.85 -42.87 13.00
CA ALA A 146 -30.79 -44.20 12.41
C ALA A 146 -29.35 -44.73 12.30
N ARG A 147 -28.37 -43.85 12.10
CA ARG A 147 -26.97 -44.21 11.81
C ARG A 147 -26.00 -43.89 12.94
N SER A 148 -26.43 -43.10 13.93
CA SER A 148 -25.58 -42.64 15.01
C SER A 148 -25.13 -43.81 15.89
N PRO A 149 -23.80 -43.97 16.11
CA PRO A 149 -23.29 -44.97 17.04
C PRO A 149 -23.71 -44.67 18.49
N VAL A 150 -23.90 -43.39 18.82
CA VAL A 150 -24.40 -42.96 20.14
C VAL A 150 -25.85 -43.42 20.33
N ALA A 151 -26.69 -43.23 19.32
CA ALA A 151 -28.07 -43.70 19.36
C ALA A 151 -28.15 -45.23 19.50
N ALA A 152 -27.32 -45.97 18.75
CA ALA A 152 -27.23 -47.43 18.85
C ALA A 152 -26.82 -47.87 20.27
N ARG A 153 -25.78 -47.23 20.84
CA ARG A 153 -25.29 -47.55 22.18
C ARG A 153 -26.32 -47.23 23.28
N LEU A 154 -27.02 -46.09 23.19
CA LEU A 154 -28.08 -45.75 24.13
C LEU A 154 -29.22 -46.77 24.07
N ARG A 155 -29.67 -47.15 22.87
CA ARG A 155 -30.70 -48.19 22.71
C ARG A 155 -30.27 -49.53 23.32
N GLU A 156 -29.01 -49.91 23.14
CA GLU A 156 -28.42 -51.11 23.76
C GLU A 156 -28.44 -51.03 25.29
N MET A 157 -28.04 -49.90 25.87
CA MET A 157 -28.07 -49.68 27.32
C MET A 157 -29.49 -49.77 27.89
N PHE A 158 -30.47 -49.18 27.23
CA PHE A 158 -31.87 -49.29 27.64
C PHE A 158 -32.41 -50.72 27.51
N ALA A 159 -31.97 -51.48 26.49
CA ALA A 159 -32.33 -52.89 26.35
C ALA A 159 -31.75 -53.75 27.48
N GLN A 160 -30.50 -53.50 27.88
CA GLN A 160 -29.83 -54.21 28.99
C GLN A 160 -30.47 -53.91 30.36
N ALA A 161 -31.07 -52.73 30.53
CA ALA A 161 -31.78 -52.35 31.74
C ALA A 161 -33.14 -53.08 31.94
N GLY A 162 -33.58 -53.89 30.97
CA GLY A 162 -34.78 -54.72 31.09
C GLY A 162 -36.11 -53.96 30.96
N THR A 163 -36.11 -52.74 30.43
CA THR A 163 -37.33 -51.92 30.28
C THR A 163 -38.05 -52.23 28.97
N ALA A 164 -39.05 -53.13 29.00
CA ALA A 164 -39.80 -53.58 27.82
C ALA A 164 -41.22 -52.99 27.69
N GLY A 165 -41.60 -52.01 28.51
CA GLY A 165 -42.91 -51.37 28.45
C GLY A 165 -43.05 -50.39 27.27
N PRO A 166 -44.26 -50.22 26.71
CA PRO A 166 -44.49 -49.27 25.61
C PRO A 166 -44.18 -47.82 25.99
N GLU A 167 -44.43 -47.43 27.24
CA GLU A 167 -44.06 -46.10 27.77
C GLU A 167 -42.54 -45.93 27.88
N THR A 168 -41.83 -46.96 28.32
CA THR A 168 -40.37 -46.92 28.40
C THR A 168 -39.70 -46.86 27.03
N LEU A 169 -40.30 -47.44 25.99
CA LEU A 169 -39.80 -47.32 24.62
C LEU A 169 -39.95 -45.88 24.08
N ARG A 170 -41.07 -45.20 24.38
CA ARG A 170 -41.26 -43.79 24.03
C ARG A 170 -40.25 -42.91 24.75
N LEU A 171 -40.11 -43.08 26.06
CA LEU A 171 -39.13 -42.33 26.86
C LEU A 171 -37.70 -42.56 26.37
N ARG A 172 -37.34 -43.79 26.00
CA ARG A 172 -36.04 -44.11 25.39
C ARG A 172 -35.82 -43.29 24.12
N ASP A 173 -36.77 -43.31 23.21
CA ASP A 173 -36.63 -42.63 21.93
C ASP A 173 -36.58 -41.10 22.11
N GLU A 174 -37.35 -40.56 23.07
CA GLU A 174 -37.26 -39.15 23.49
C GLU A 174 -35.89 -38.80 24.08
N VAL A 175 -35.34 -39.63 24.96
CA VAL A 175 -34.00 -39.43 25.55
C VAL A 175 -32.93 -39.50 24.46
N VAL A 176 -33.02 -40.45 23.53
CA VAL A 176 -32.09 -40.55 22.39
C VAL A 176 -32.15 -39.27 21.55
N LEU A 177 -33.35 -38.81 21.19
CA LEU A 177 -33.51 -37.56 20.43
C LEU A 177 -32.96 -36.35 21.19
N TYR A 178 -33.22 -36.26 22.49
CA TYR A 178 -32.70 -35.19 23.34
C TYR A 178 -31.17 -35.18 23.37
N VAL A 179 -30.53 -36.33 23.62
CA VAL A 179 -29.07 -36.45 23.65
C VAL A 179 -28.46 -36.09 22.29
N LEU A 180 -29.04 -36.58 21.18
CA LEU A 180 -28.56 -36.23 19.84
C LEU A 180 -28.69 -34.74 19.54
N ASN A 181 -29.76 -34.08 20.02
CA ASN A 181 -29.93 -32.64 19.88
C ASN A 181 -28.90 -31.86 20.69
N VAL A 182 -28.58 -32.29 21.91
CA VAL A 182 -27.53 -31.67 22.74
C VAL A 182 -26.16 -31.83 22.07
N ILE A 183 -25.84 -33.03 21.56
CA ILE A 183 -24.58 -33.26 20.82
C ILE A 183 -24.53 -32.37 19.58
N ARG A 184 -25.64 -32.24 18.84
CA ARG A 184 -25.75 -31.37 17.68
C ARG A 184 -25.52 -29.91 18.05
N SER A 185 -26.12 -29.41 19.13
CA SER A 185 -25.95 -28.02 19.55
C SER A 185 -24.53 -27.73 20.00
N GLU A 186 -23.90 -28.62 20.77
CA GLU A 186 -22.52 -28.43 21.23
C GLU A 186 -21.52 -28.50 20.07
N ARG A 187 -21.72 -29.42 19.11
CA ARG A 187 -20.89 -29.45 17.91
C ARG A 187 -21.05 -28.21 17.05
N ARG A 188 -22.28 -27.69 16.87
CA ARG A 188 -22.49 -26.44 16.13
C ARG A 188 -21.76 -25.27 16.77
N LYS A 189 -21.81 -25.12 18.10
CA LYS A 189 -21.04 -24.11 18.81
C LYS A 189 -19.54 -24.25 18.59
N ALA A 190 -19.01 -25.48 18.63
CA ALA A 190 -17.59 -25.73 18.37
C ALA A 190 -17.18 -25.33 16.94
N VAL A 191 -18.01 -25.67 15.95
CA VAL A 191 -17.80 -25.28 14.54
C VAL A 191 -17.85 -23.76 14.39
N GLU A 192 -18.83 -23.09 15.00
CA GLU A 192 -18.97 -21.63 14.98
C GLU A 192 -17.75 -20.93 15.58
N LEU A 193 -17.21 -21.44 16.70
CA LEU A 193 -15.99 -20.91 17.32
C LEU A 193 -14.78 -21.07 16.39
N GLN A 194 -14.64 -22.23 15.76
CA GLN A 194 -13.55 -22.49 14.81
C GLN A 194 -13.65 -21.59 13.56
N VAL A 195 -14.85 -21.44 13.00
CA VAL A 195 -15.10 -20.51 11.88
C VAL A 195 -14.79 -19.08 12.27
N ALA A 196 -15.17 -18.65 13.49
CA ALA A 196 -14.85 -17.32 13.98
C ALA A 196 -13.35 -17.09 14.15
N GLU A 197 -12.59 -18.11 14.57
CA GLU A 197 -11.14 -18.05 14.67
C GLU A 197 -10.49 -17.89 13.29
N HIS A 198 -10.85 -18.74 12.32
CA HIS A 198 -10.38 -18.60 10.93
C HIS A 198 -10.74 -17.24 10.31
N ALA A 199 -11.95 -16.72 10.59
CA ALA A 199 -12.35 -15.40 10.11
C ALA A 199 -11.46 -14.28 10.66
N ARG A 200 -11.04 -14.35 11.93
CA ARG A 200 -10.10 -13.37 12.52
C ARG A 200 -8.72 -13.45 11.89
N GLU A 201 -8.23 -14.66 11.61
CA GLU A 201 -6.95 -14.83 10.91
C GLU A 201 -6.99 -14.23 9.51
N LEU A 202 -8.07 -14.47 8.76
CA LEU A 202 -8.27 -13.89 7.44
C LEU A 202 -8.36 -12.36 7.49
N ASP A 203 -9.09 -11.77 8.43
CA ASP A 203 -9.16 -10.32 8.62
C ASP A 203 -7.77 -9.71 8.88
N ASN A 204 -6.94 -10.38 9.69
CA ASN A 204 -5.57 -9.92 9.94
C ASN A 204 -4.69 -9.92 8.69
N LEU A 205 -4.78 -10.97 7.87
CA LEU A 205 -4.05 -11.06 6.60
C LEU A 205 -4.53 -9.99 5.61
N GLU A 206 -5.85 -9.81 5.46
CA GLU A 206 -6.45 -8.81 4.58
C GLU A 206 -6.05 -7.39 4.98
N ARG A 207 -6.05 -7.07 6.27
CA ARG A 207 -5.54 -5.78 6.78
C ARG A 207 -4.06 -5.58 6.46
N ARG A 208 -3.25 -6.62 6.52
CA ARG A 208 -1.82 -6.54 6.16
C ARG A 208 -1.66 -6.27 4.67
N ILE A 209 -2.39 -6.98 3.81
CA ILE A 209 -2.42 -6.72 2.36
C ILE A 209 -2.80 -5.25 2.11
N HIS A 210 -3.85 -4.76 2.76
CA HIS A 210 -4.28 -3.37 2.60
C HIS A 210 -3.18 -2.35 2.97
N LYS A 211 -2.46 -2.56 4.08
CA LYS A 211 -1.32 -1.71 4.47
C LYS A 211 -0.17 -1.75 3.45
N LEU A 212 0.12 -2.93 2.89
CA LEU A 212 1.15 -3.07 1.87
C LEU A 212 0.74 -2.38 0.56
N VAL A 213 -0.53 -2.47 0.16
CA VAL A 213 -1.07 -1.75 -1.00
C VAL A 213 -0.94 -0.24 -0.81
N GLN A 214 -1.32 0.31 0.35
CA GLN A 214 -1.13 1.73 0.65
C GLN A 214 0.36 2.15 0.61
N SER A 215 1.24 1.29 1.11
CA SER A 215 2.69 1.52 1.06
C SER A 215 3.22 1.51 -0.37
N LEU A 216 2.71 0.60 -1.21
CA LEU A 216 3.00 0.50 -2.62
C LEU A 216 2.56 1.77 -3.37
N GLU A 217 1.32 2.24 -3.16
CA GLU A 217 0.81 3.48 -3.75
C GLU A 217 1.69 4.68 -3.39
N THR A 218 2.11 4.78 -2.13
CA THR A 218 3.02 5.83 -1.65
C THR A 218 4.37 5.76 -2.37
N THR A 219 4.94 4.56 -2.53
CA THR A 219 6.22 4.39 -3.26
C THR A 219 6.09 4.73 -4.74
N GLU A 220 4.95 4.39 -5.37
CA GLU A 220 4.68 4.74 -6.76
C GLU A 220 4.51 6.25 -6.95
N GLU A 221 3.89 6.94 -5.99
CA GLU A 221 3.80 8.40 -6.01
C GLU A 221 5.20 9.05 -5.88
N GLN A 222 6.05 8.54 -5.00
CA GLN A 222 7.43 9.02 -4.86
C GLN A 222 8.23 8.82 -6.15
N LEU A 223 8.09 7.66 -6.81
CA LEU A 223 8.70 7.41 -8.12
C LEU A 223 8.19 8.40 -9.18
N LYS A 224 6.88 8.69 -9.22
CA LYS A 224 6.30 9.70 -10.12
C LYS A 224 6.86 11.10 -9.84
N ARG A 225 7.02 11.48 -8.58
CA ARG A 225 7.61 12.77 -8.17
C ARG A 225 9.08 12.87 -8.62
N LEU A 226 9.88 11.82 -8.40
CA LEU A 226 11.27 11.76 -8.86
C LEU A 226 11.39 11.82 -10.39
N ALA A 227 10.49 11.19 -11.13
CA ALA A 227 10.45 11.28 -12.59
C ALA A 227 10.22 12.73 -13.06
N ARG A 228 9.21 13.42 -12.48
CA ARG A 228 8.92 14.84 -12.78
C ARG A 228 10.10 15.77 -12.48
N MET A 229 10.81 15.55 -11.36
CA MET A 229 11.96 16.36 -10.97
C MET A 229 13.13 16.29 -11.96
N LYS A 230 13.31 15.19 -12.69
CA LYS A 230 14.40 15.06 -13.66
C LYS A 230 14.14 15.78 -14.99
N GLY A 231 12.96 16.39 -15.19
CA GLY A 231 12.55 16.83 -16.53
C GLY A 231 12.53 15.68 -17.55
N MET A 232 12.58 14.44 -17.07
CA MET A 232 12.32 13.26 -17.87
C MET A 232 10.80 13.17 -17.93
N GLU A 233 10.23 13.48 -19.09
CA GLU A 233 8.84 13.13 -19.31
C GLU A 233 8.63 11.66 -18.90
N PRO A 234 7.62 11.34 -18.09
CA PRO A 234 7.39 9.97 -17.63
C PRO A 234 6.95 9.00 -18.73
N GLY A 235 6.84 9.46 -19.99
CA GLY A 235 6.37 8.67 -21.11
C GLY A 235 7.52 8.21 -21.99
N LEU A 236 7.51 6.94 -22.38
CA LEU A 236 8.30 6.31 -23.46
C LEU A 236 9.70 5.79 -23.13
N ALA A 237 10.53 6.44 -22.30
CA ALA A 237 11.94 6.02 -22.19
C ALA A 237 12.24 4.82 -21.26
N SER A 238 11.35 4.43 -20.33
CA SER A 238 11.68 3.39 -19.33
C SER A 238 10.98 2.04 -19.51
N ILE A 239 9.98 1.91 -20.39
CA ILE A 239 9.35 0.60 -20.67
C ILE A 239 10.10 -0.14 -21.80
N TYR A 240 10.88 0.58 -22.62
CA TYR A 240 11.61 0.00 -23.75
C TYR A 240 13.13 -0.09 -23.57
N ARG A 241 13.69 0.38 -22.44
CA ARG A 241 15.15 0.25 -22.20
C ARG A 241 15.56 -1.16 -21.76
N GLU A 242 14.61 -1.94 -21.24
CA GLU A 242 14.83 -3.30 -20.77
C GLU A 242 13.78 -4.25 -21.35
N VAL A 243 13.56 -4.19 -22.66
CA VAL A 243 13.09 -5.39 -23.37
C VAL A 243 14.34 -6.24 -23.57
N GLN A 244 14.46 -7.29 -22.75
CA GLN A 244 15.51 -8.31 -22.79
C GLN A 244 16.08 -8.52 -24.21
N GLY A 245 17.34 -8.15 -24.42
CA GLY A 245 18.12 -8.57 -25.59
C GLY A 245 18.47 -7.50 -26.63
N LEU A 246 18.16 -6.22 -26.43
CA LEU A 246 18.66 -5.15 -27.30
C LEU A 246 19.84 -4.45 -26.63
N GLY A 247 21.06 -4.93 -26.89
CA GLY A 247 22.27 -4.18 -26.54
C GLY A 247 22.33 -2.88 -27.34
N ASP A 248 22.75 -1.78 -26.70
CA ASP A 248 22.94 -0.49 -27.38
C ASP A 248 24.00 -0.55 -28.51
N ASP A 249 24.80 -1.62 -28.56
CA ASP A 249 25.84 -1.89 -29.57
C ASP A 249 25.34 -2.68 -30.81
N GLU A 250 24.05 -3.04 -30.91
CA GLU A 250 23.53 -3.67 -32.13
C GLU A 250 23.37 -2.66 -33.27
N LEU A 251 24.03 -2.92 -34.40
CA LEU A 251 23.99 -2.15 -35.65
C LEU A 251 22.58 -1.76 -36.15
N ASN A 252 21.52 -2.42 -35.67
CA ASN A 252 20.13 -2.24 -36.08
C ASN A 252 19.19 -1.86 -34.91
N ALA A 253 19.71 -1.41 -33.77
CA ALA A 253 18.91 -1.09 -32.59
C ALA A 253 17.85 0.00 -32.86
N GLU A 254 18.19 1.04 -33.63
CA GLU A 254 17.25 2.10 -34.01
C GLU A 254 16.13 1.59 -34.92
N LEU A 255 16.46 0.77 -35.92
CA LEU A 255 15.48 0.20 -36.85
C LEU A 255 14.50 -0.76 -36.15
N LYS A 256 15.01 -1.61 -35.24
CA LYS A 256 14.17 -2.50 -34.42
C LYS A 256 13.26 -1.71 -33.49
N ARG A 257 13.77 -0.62 -32.89
CA ARG A 257 12.98 0.28 -32.04
C ARG A 257 11.86 0.94 -32.86
N GLU A 258 12.16 1.41 -34.06
CA GLU A 258 11.15 1.99 -34.96
C GLU A 258 10.07 0.95 -35.35
N LEU A 259 10.46 -0.27 -35.67
CA LEU A 259 9.54 -1.37 -35.98
C LEU A 259 8.61 -1.71 -34.80
N LEU A 260 9.15 -1.81 -33.59
CA LEU A 260 8.38 -2.11 -32.38
C LEU A 260 7.38 -0.99 -32.05
N THR A 261 7.78 0.27 -32.23
CA THR A 261 6.87 1.42 -32.09
C THR A 261 5.69 1.33 -33.07
N ARG A 262 5.95 1.01 -34.35
CA ARG A 262 4.90 0.84 -35.36
C ARG A 262 3.94 -0.32 -35.05
N ILE A 263 4.47 -1.45 -34.56
CA ILE A 263 3.64 -2.60 -34.15
C ILE A 263 2.74 -2.22 -32.96
N PHE A 264 3.30 -1.49 -31.99
CA PHE A 264 2.56 -1.05 -30.82
C PHE A 264 1.43 -0.08 -31.18
N GLU A 265 1.71 0.93 -32.01
CA GLU A 265 0.69 1.86 -32.53
C GLU A 265 -0.41 1.12 -33.29
N ALA A 266 -0.04 0.12 -34.10
CA ALA A 266 -1.00 -0.74 -34.79
C ALA A 266 -1.87 -1.54 -33.82
N ASN A 267 -1.29 -2.10 -32.75
CA ASN A 267 -2.01 -2.86 -31.74
C ASN A 267 -2.95 -1.98 -30.90
N ILE A 268 -2.56 -0.73 -30.57
CA ILE A 268 -3.45 0.21 -29.90
C ILE A 268 -4.65 0.54 -30.78
N ARG A 269 -4.42 0.89 -32.05
CA ARG A 269 -5.51 1.18 -32.99
C ARG A 269 -6.44 -0.02 -33.15
N LEU A 270 -5.88 -1.24 -33.19
CA LEU A 270 -6.67 -2.47 -33.26
C LEU A 270 -7.52 -2.66 -31.99
N LYS A 271 -6.95 -2.39 -30.81
CA LYS A 271 -7.68 -2.48 -29.55
C LYS A 271 -8.82 -1.46 -29.47
N GLU A 272 -8.57 -0.21 -29.86
CA GLU A 272 -9.59 0.84 -29.93
C GLU A 272 -10.73 0.47 -30.89
N GLN A 273 -10.41 -0.12 -32.04
CA GLN A 273 -11.40 -0.61 -33.01
C GLN A 273 -12.24 -1.77 -32.44
N LEU A 274 -11.61 -2.69 -31.70
CA LEU A 274 -12.31 -3.81 -31.05
C LEU A 274 -13.21 -3.34 -29.90
N GLU A 275 -12.78 -2.33 -29.14
CA GLU A 275 -13.59 -1.73 -28.07
C GLU A 275 -14.77 -0.92 -28.64
N ALA A 276 -14.58 -0.21 -29.75
CA ALA A 276 -15.65 0.47 -30.49
C ALA A 276 -16.69 -0.50 -31.08
N GLN A 277 -16.25 -1.66 -31.58
CA GLN A 277 -17.17 -2.71 -32.06
C GLN A 277 -17.95 -3.38 -30.92
N LYS A 278 -17.35 -3.56 -29.75
CA LYS A 278 -18.02 -4.13 -28.56
C LYS A 278 -19.02 -3.18 -27.90
N SER A 279 -18.91 -1.88 -28.13
CA SER A 279 -19.81 -0.87 -27.56
C SER A 279 -20.95 -0.45 -28.51
N GLY A 280 -20.89 -0.88 -29.77
CA GLY A 280 -21.95 -0.69 -30.78
C GLY A 280 -22.79 -1.94 -31.10
N SER A 281 -22.58 -3.04 -30.39
CA SER A 281 -23.35 -4.30 -30.49
C SER A 281 -24.05 -4.63 -29.18
#